data_AF-A0A849FVA0-F1
#
_entry.id   AF-A0A849FVA0-F1
#
_cell.length_a   1.000
_cell.length_b   1.000
_cell.length_c   1.000
_cell.angle_alpha   90.00
_cell.angle_beta   90.00
_cell.angle_gamma   90.00
#
_symmetry.space_group_name_H-M   'P 1'
#
loop_
_entity.id
_entity.type
_entity.pdbx_description
1 polymer ?
#
loop_
_entity_poly.entity_id
_entity_poly.type
_entity_poly.pdbx_seq_one_letter_code
_entity_poly.pdbx_strand_id
1 'polypeptide(L)'
;MTQALEIRVADLKPARPLPVRFTPDAERMKEIAELLGLDGLRKMNMTGELKAIGRSDWQFKGHLGATVIQPCVVTLAPVTTRIEEDILRTFVSDWQEPEDSEVEMPEDD
;
A
#
# COMPACT_ATOMS: atom_id res chain seq x y z
N MET A 1 22.13 -4.19 -3.32
CA MET A 1 21.26 -4.57 -4.45
C MET A 1 19.88 -4.75 -3.88
N THR A 2 19.15 -3.65 -3.77
CA THR A 2 17.80 -3.53 -3.23
C THR A 2 16.87 -4.39 -4.08
N GLN A 3 16.28 -5.44 -3.51
CA GLN A 3 15.39 -6.31 -4.28
C GLN A 3 14.00 -5.67 -4.38
N ALA A 4 13.79 -4.86 -5.43
CA ALA A 4 12.47 -4.35 -5.77
C ALA A 4 11.63 -5.49 -6.36
N LEU A 5 10.42 -5.70 -5.83
CA LEU A 5 9.45 -6.59 -6.46
C LEU A 5 8.77 -5.82 -7.60
N GLU A 6 9.41 -5.80 -8.76
CA GLU A 6 8.86 -5.23 -9.98
C GLU A 6 8.07 -6.28 -10.74
N ILE A 7 6.77 -6.02 -10.94
CA ILE A 7 5.89 -6.90 -11.69
C ILE A 7 5.46 -6.15 -12.95
N ARG A 8 5.88 -6.65 -14.11
CA ARG A 8 5.44 -6.12 -15.39
C ARG A 8 4.07 -6.70 -15.73
N VAL A 9 3.11 -5.81 -16.00
CA VAL A 9 1.74 -6.22 -16.36
C VAL A 9 1.72 -7.10 -17.61
N ALA A 10 2.59 -6.82 -18.59
CA ALA A 10 2.70 -7.61 -19.82
C ALA A 10 3.11 -9.09 -19.59
N ASP A 11 3.79 -9.39 -18.48
CA ASP A 11 4.24 -10.74 -18.14
C ASP A 11 3.22 -11.51 -17.30
N LEU A 12 2.14 -10.84 -16.87
CA LEU A 12 1.09 -11.45 -16.06
C LEU A 12 0.16 -12.31 -16.91
N LYS A 13 -0.27 -13.44 -16.33
CA LYS A 13 -1.24 -14.36 -16.95
C LYS A 13 -2.60 -14.18 -16.30
N PRO A 14 -3.62 -13.65 -17.01
CA PRO A 14 -4.93 -13.36 -16.43
C PRO A 14 -5.61 -14.58 -15.79
N ALA A 15 -5.36 -15.77 -16.35
CA ALA A 15 -5.97 -17.02 -15.89
C ALA A 15 -5.42 -17.54 -14.54
N ARG A 16 -4.27 -17.04 -14.05
CA ARG A 16 -3.63 -17.58 -12.85
C ARG A 16 -3.25 -16.47 -11.86
N PRO A 17 -3.72 -16.56 -10.60
CA PRO A 17 -3.25 -15.68 -9.53
C PRO A 17 -1.73 -15.74 -9.38
N LEU A 18 -1.09 -14.58 -9.28
CA LEU A 18 0.33 -14.45 -8.97
C LEU A 18 0.49 -14.28 -7.45
N PRO A 19 1.10 -15.24 -6.72
CA PRO A 19 1.45 -15.03 -5.33
C PRO A 19 2.51 -13.94 -5.19
N VAL A 20 2.29 -13.05 -4.24
CA VAL A 20 3.17 -11.92 -3.94
C VAL A 20 3.67 -12.05 -2.52
N ARG A 21 4.99 -11.93 -2.36
CA ARG A 21 5.65 -11.79 -1.06
C ARG A 21 6.68 -10.69 -1.17
N PHE A 22 6.59 -9.73 -0.28
CA PHE A 22 7.51 -8.62 -0.22
C PHE A 22 7.98 -8.42 1.23
N THR A 23 9.29 -8.56 1.42
CA THR A 23 9.96 -8.32 2.70
C THR A 23 11.18 -7.44 2.38
N PRO A 24 11.06 -6.10 2.48
CA PRO A 24 12.14 -5.20 2.13
C PRO A 24 13.35 -5.40 3.04
N ASP A 25 14.55 -5.21 2.48
CA ASP A 25 15.78 -5.12 3.27
C ASP A 25 15.89 -3.75 3.99
N ALA A 26 16.96 -3.56 4.76
CA ALA A 26 17.15 -2.35 5.55
C ALA A 26 17.32 -1.08 4.70
N GLU A 27 17.88 -1.19 3.49
CA GLU A 27 18.04 -0.06 2.58
C GLU A 27 16.67 0.35 2.03
N ARG A 28 15.90 -0.62 1.54
CA ARG A 28 14.55 -0.39 1.04
C ARG A 28 13.59 0.12 2.12
N MET A 29 13.72 -0.36 3.36
CA MET A 29 12.91 0.14 4.48
C MET A 29 13.17 1.62 4.76
N LYS A 30 14.41 2.11 4.58
CA LYS A 30 14.73 3.55 4.72
C LYS A 30 14.10 4.37 3.61
N GLU A 31 14.22 3.92 2.36
CA GLU A 31 13.60 4.58 1.20
C GLU A 31 12.07 4.68 1.35
N ILE A 32 11.43 3.61 1.84
CA ILE A 32 9.97 3.62 2.11
C ILE A 32 9.64 4.59 3.25
N ALA A 33 10.43 4.61 4.32
CA ALA A 33 10.21 5.54 5.43
C ALA A 33 10.32 7.00 4.97
N GLU A 34 11.32 7.33 4.16
CA GLU A 34 11.50 8.67 3.59
C GLU A 34 10.34 9.04 2.67
N LEU A 35 9.93 8.15 1.76
CA LEU A 35 8.81 8.39 0.84
C LEU A 35 7.49 8.66 1.57
N LEU A 36 7.27 7.97 2.70
CA LEU A 36 6.03 8.06 3.48
C LEU A 36 6.11 9.08 4.63
N GLY A 37 7.26 9.77 4.82
CA GLY A 37 7.45 10.71 5.92
C GLY A 37 7.40 10.07 7.31
N LEU A 38 7.90 8.83 7.44
CA LEU A 38 8.00 8.12 8.72
C LEU A 38 9.35 8.42 9.39
N ASP A 39 9.36 8.60 10.71
CA ASP A 39 10.62 8.66 11.49
C ASP A 39 11.39 7.33 11.42
N GLY A 40 10.69 6.23 11.15
CA GLY A 40 11.33 4.96 10.85
C GLY A 40 10.36 3.83 10.51
N LEU A 41 10.86 2.85 9.76
CA LEU A 41 10.19 1.59 9.46
C LEU A 41 11.06 0.44 9.98
N ARG A 42 10.67 -0.16 11.12
CA ARG A 42 11.50 -1.18 11.80
C ARG A 42 11.39 -2.55 11.15
N LYS A 43 10.20 -2.88 10.66
CA LYS A 43 9.86 -4.16 10.05
C LYS A 43 8.70 -3.96 9.10
N MET A 44 8.73 -4.65 7.97
CA MET A 44 7.61 -4.71 7.04
C MET A 44 7.58 -6.09 6.39
N ASN A 45 6.38 -6.63 6.23
CA ASN A 45 6.11 -7.79 5.41
C ASN A 45 4.74 -7.61 4.74
N MET A 46 4.67 -8.00 3.47
CA MET A 46 3.41 -8.03 2.73
C MET A 46 3.31 -9.36 2.01
N THR A 47 2.16 -10.01 2.13
CA THR A 47 1.87 -11.25 1.43
C THR A 47 0.47 -11.23 0.85
N GLY A 48 0.28 -11.82 -0.31
CA GLY A 48 -1.03 -11.87 -0.92
C GLY A 48 -0.99 -12.46 -2.32
N GLU A 49 -1.99 -12.13 -3.10
CA GLU A 49 -2.12 -12.57 -4.48
C GLU A 49 -2.61 -11.42 -5.36
N LEU A 50 -2.04 -11.35 -6.55
CA LEU A 50 -2.44 -10.45 -7.63
C LEU A 50 -3.24 -11.26 -8.65
N LYS A 51 -4.47 -10.84 -8.94
CA LYS A 51 -5.39 -11.49 -9.89
C LYS A 51 -5.90 -10.51 -10.92
N ALA A 52 -6.15 -10.97 -12.13
CA ALA A 52 -6.88 -10.18 -13.11
C ALA A 52 -8.35 -10.07 -12.68
N ILE A 53 -8.91 -8.88 -12.86
CA ILE A 53 -10.34 -8.63 -12.79
C ILE A 53 -10.78 -8.08 -14.16
N GLY A 54 -11.57 -8.84 -14.90
CA GLY A 54 -11.91 -8.47 -16.28
C GLY A 54 -10.75 -8.63 -17.27
N ARG A 55 -10.61 -7.70 -18.22
CA ARG A 55 -9.68 -7.82 -19.37
C ARG A 55 -8.32 -7.19 -19.15
N SER A 56 -8.27 -6.04 -18.48
CA SER A 56 -7.07 -5.19 -18.37
C SER A 56 -6.77 -4.75 -16.93
N ASP A 57 -7.68 -5.01 -16.01
CA ASP A 57 -7.57 -4.55 -14.63
C ASP A 57 -7.06 -5.67 -13.71
N TRP A 58 -6.46 -5.26 -12.59
CA TRP A 58 -5.83 -6.17 -11.65
C TRP A 58 -6.22 -5.83 -10.22
N GLN A 59 -6.31 -6.85 -9.37
CA GLN A 59 -6.57 -6.69 -7.96
C GLN A 59 -5.53 -7.43 -7.15
N PHE A 60 -4.88 -6.71 -6.25
CA PHE A 60 -4.08 -7.28 -5.19
C PHE A 60 -4.94 -7.42 -3.94
N LYS A 61 -4.97 -8.63 -3.37
CA LYS A 61 -5.55 -8.89 -2.05
C LYS A 61 -4.49 -9.55 -1.19
N GLY A 62 -4.25 -9.00 -0.01
CA GLY A 62 -3.21 -9.50 0.87
C GLY A 62 -3.30 -8.96 2.29
N HIS A 63 -2.23 -9.20 3.03
CA HIS A 63 -2.05 -8.76 4.40
C HIS A 63 -0.73 -8.01 4.52
N LEU A 64 -0.76 -6.88 5.24
CA LEU A 64 0.39 -6.02 5.50
C LEU A 64 0.66 -6.00 7.01
N GLY A 65 1.83 -6.50 7.38
CA GLY A 65 2.37 -6.35 8.73
C GLY A 65 3.54 -5.38 8.74
N ALA A 66 3.43 -4.27 9.46
CA ALA A 66 4.49 -3.27 9.56
C ALA A 66 4.65 -2.72 10.98
N THR A 67 5.86 -2.25 11.31
CA THR A 67 6.13 -1.49 12.53
C THR A 67 6.72 -0.14 12.16
N VAL A 68 5.93 0.90 12.31
CA VAL A 68 6.24 2.27 11.93
C VAL A 68 6.54 3.11 13.16
N ILE A 69 7.35 4.14 12.99
CA ILE A 69 7.61 5.19 13.96
C ILE A 69 7.18 6.50 13.31
N GLN A 70 6.33 7.25 13.98
CA GLN A 70 5.86 8.56 13.53
C GLN A 70 5.78 9.51 14.71
N PRO A 71 5.91 10.82 14.47
CA PRO A 71 5.71 11.81 15.52
C PRO A 71 4.23 11.88 15.88
N CYS A 72 3.91 11.94 17.17
CA CYS A 72 2.57 12.27 17.62
C CYS A 72 2.20 13.69 17.16
N VAL A 73 1.03 13.88 16.54
CA VAL A 73 0.59 15.21 16.08
C VAL A 73 0.48 16.25 17.21
N VAL A 74 0.28 15.80 18.44
CA VAL A 74 0.11 16.68 19.61
C VAL A 74 1.45 16.99 20.28
N THR A 75 2.24 15.97 20.60
CA THR A 75 3.45 16.11 21.43
C THR A 75 4.75 16.12 20.63
N LEU A 76 4.69 15.72 19.35
CA LEU A 76 5.84 15.43 18.49
C LEU A 76 6.79 14.35 19.04
N ALA A 77 6.40 13.67 20.12
CA ALA A 77 7.16 12.54 20.63
C ALA A 77 7.02 11.35 19.67
N PRO A 78 8.09 10.54 19.49
CA PRO A 78 8.05 9.39 18.62
C PRO A 78 7.10 8.32 19.17
N VAL A 79 6.16 7.88 18.35
CA VAL A 79 5.22 6.79 18.65
C VAL A 79 5.54 5.61 17.75
N THR A 80 5.69 4.43 18.36
CA THR A 80 5.86 3.17 17.62
C THR A 80 4.53 2.46 17.51
N THR A 81 4.09 2.18 16.28
CA THR A 81 2.81 1.52 16.00
C THR A 81 3.04 0.26 15.20
N ARG A 82 2.34 -0.81 15.58
CA ARG A 82 2.26 -2.03 14.79
C ARG A 82 0.97 -2.00 13.97
N ILE A 83 1.12 -2.18 12.67
CA ILE A 83 0.04 -2.31 11.70
C ILE A 83 -0.04 -3.78 11.31
N GLU A 84 -1.24 -4.35 11.35
CA GLU A 84 -1.55 -5.70 10.85
C GLU A 84 -2.92 -5.59 10.17
N GLU A 85 -2.91 -5.34 8.86
CA GLU A 85 -4.12 -4.97 8.12
C GLU A 85 -4.28 -5.81 6.87
N ASP A 86 -5.52 -6.22 6.59
CA ASP A 86 -5.89 -6.78 5.31
C ASP A 86 -6.02 -5.65 4.29
N ILE A 87 -5.29 -5.76 3.18
CA ILE A 87 -5.24 -4.74 2.15
C ILE A 87 -5.82 -5.25 0.85
N LEU A 88 -6.61 -4.37 0.22
CA LEU A 88 -7.19 -4.55 -1.10
C LEU A 88 -6.76 -3.37 -1.96
N ARG A 89 -6.12 -3.64 -3.09
CA ARG A 89 -5.76 -2.62 -4.07
C ARG A 89 -6.21 -3.05 -5.45
N THR A 90 -7.00 -2.20 -6.10
CA THR A 90 -7.40 -2.38 -7.49
C THR A 90 -6.59 -1.45 -8.38
N PHE A 91 -6.03 -1.98 -9.46
CA PHE A 91 -5.33 -1.28 -10.52
C PHE A 91 -6.25 -1.28 -11.75
N VAL A 92 -6.81 -0.11 -12.06
CA VAL A 92 -7.75 0.08 -13.18
C VAL A 92 -7.00 0.71 -14.34
N SER A 93 -7.18 0.13 -15.54
CA SER A 93 -6.55 0.61 -16.77
C SER A 93 -7.15 1.90 -17.30
N ASP A 94 -8.46 2.09 -17.11
CA ASP A 94 -9.21 3.29 -17.48
C ASP A 94 -9.66 4.03 -16.21
N TRP A 95 -8.68 4.48 -15.41
CA TRP A 95 -8.98 5.24 -14.19
C TRP A 95 -9.57 6.60 -14.54
N GLN A 96 -10.75 6.87 -14.00
CA GLN A 96 -11.38 8.18 -14.02
C GLN A 96 -11.31 8.77 -12.61
N GLU A 97 -10.89 10.02 -12.53
CA GLU A 97 -10.91 10.75 -11.25
C GLU A 97 -12.37 10.82 -10.78
N PRO A 98 -12.68 10.40 -9.54
CA PRO A 98 -14.02 10.54 -9.00
C PRO A 98 -14.39 12.03 -9.00
N GLU A 99 -15.58 12.37 -9.48
CA GLU A 99 -16.12 13.72 -9.30
C GLU A 99 -16.26 13.97 -7.80
N ASP A 100 -15.72 15.10 -7.32
CA ASP A 100 -15.72 15.41 -5.89
C ASP A 100 -17.16 15.57 -5.42
N SER A 101 -17.60 14.67 -4.53
CA SER A 101 -18.92 14.76 -3.93
C SER A 101 -18.85 15.73 -2.74
N GLU A 102 -18.51 16.99 -3.01
CA GLU A 102 -18.66 18.06 -2.04
C GLU A 102 -20.17 18.23 -1.78
N VAL A 103 -20.66 17.63 -0.70
CA VAL A 103 -21.98 17.92 -0.16
C VAL A 103 -21.79 18.99 0.91
N GLU A 104 -22.19 20.23 0.63
CA GLU A 104 -22.30 21.23 1.68
C GLU A 104 -23.32 20.73 2.72
N MET A 105 -22.86 20.53 3.95
CA MET A 105 -23.78 20.31 5.06
C MET A 105 -24.54 21.61 5.26
N PRO A 106 -25.88 21.62 5.20
CA PRO A 106 -26.63 22.81 5.59
C PRO A 106 -26.26 23.16 7.03
N GLU A 107 -26.09 24.45 7.33
CA GLU A 107 -25.98 24.90 8.72
C GLU A 107 -27.27 24.47 9.44
N ASP A 108 -27.14 23.62 10.45
CA ASP A 108 -28.23 23.35 11.39
C ASP A 108 -28.49 24.64 12.18
N ASP A 109 -29.63 25.30 11.92
CA ASP A 109 -30.22 26.30 12.83
C ASP A 109 -30.73 25.62 14.13
#